data_AF-A0A7W2YB05-F1
#
_entry.id   AF-A0A7W2YB05-F1
#
_cell.length_a   1.000
_cell.length_b   1.000
_cell.length_c   1.000
_cell.angle_alpha   90.00
_cell.angle_beta   90.00
_cell.angle_gamma   90.00
#
_symmetry.space_group_name_H-M   'P 1'
#
loop_
_entity.id
_entity.type
_entity.pdbx_description
1 polymer ?
#
loop_
_entity_poly.entity_id
_entity_poly.type
_entity_poly.pdbx_seq_one_letter_code
_entity_poly.pdbx_strand_id
1 'polypeptide(L)'
;MRIRVKVLLALILLSSIGAYVYYAQSQDVNVELMPPEFTLCGKVITREDVEYVEIRNWLSENKSGWDIDWNTPIAGLLYSYPSY
;
A
#
# COMPACT_ATOMS: atom_id res chain seq x y z
N MET A 1 8.13 -41.78 1.54
CA MET A 1 6.97 -41.04 1.00
C MET A 1 6.32 -40.09 2.03
N ARG A 2 5.94 -40.57 3.22
CA ARG A 2 5.31 -39.73 4.29
C ARG A 2 6.07 -38.46 4.67
N ILE A 3 7.40 -38.52 4.81
CA ILE A 3 8.21 -37.37 5.25
C ILE A 3 8.23 -36.27 4.18
N ARG A 4 8.31 -36.63 2.89
CA ARG A 4 8.32 -35.66 1.78
C ARG A 4 6.99 -34.91 1.68
N VAL A 5 5.87 -35.59 1.89
CA VAL A 5 4.54 -34.97 1.91
C VAL A 5 4.39 -33.99 3.08
N LYS A 6 4.89 -34.34 4.26
CA LYS A 6 4.89 -33.43 5.43
C LYS A 6 5.71 -32.17 5.18
N VAL A 7 6.89 -32.31 4.57
CA VAL A 7 7.76 -31.18 4.22
C VAL A 7 7.08 -30.27 3.18
N LEU A 8 6.46 -30.85 2.15
CA LEU A 8 5.73 -30.09 1.14
C LEU A 8 4.57 -29.29 1.75
N LEU A 9 3.77 -29.93 2.63
CA LEU A 9 2.67 -29.27 3.32
C LEU A 9 3.17 -28.13 4.23
N ALA A 10 4.28 -28.34 4.93
CA ALA A 10 4.88 -27.30 5.77
C ALA A 10 5.35 -26.10 4.94
N LEU A 11 5.95 -26.33 3.77
CA LEU A 11 6.36 -25.27 2.86
C LEU A 11 5.17 -24.47 2.33
N ILE A 12 4.10 -25.15 1.90
CA ILE A 12 2.88 -24.47 1.43
C ILE A 12 2.29 -23.61 2.55
N LEU A 13 2.21 -24.15 3.77
CA LEU A 13 1.68 -23.40 4.91
C LEU A 13 2.51 -22.14 5.21
N LEU A 14 3.84 -22.27 5.24
CA LEU A 14 4.75 -21.15 5.45
C LEU A 14 4.64 -20.10 4.34
N SER A 15 4.55 -20.52 3.08
CA SER A 15 4.35 -19.61 1.94
C SER A 15 3.02 -18.87 2.03
N SER A 16 1.93 -19.56 2.37
CA SER A 16 0.60 -18.93 2.54
C SER A 16 0.58 -17.93 3.69
N ILE A 17 1.22 -18.26 4.83
CA ILE A 17 1.34 -17.33 5.96
C ILE A 17 2.19 -16.12 5.56
N GLY A 18 3.33 -16.33 4.89
CA GLY A 18 4.19 -15.24 4.43
C GLY A 18 3.48 -14.31 3.46
N ALA A 19 2.73 -14.86 2.50
CA ALA A 19 1.90 -14.08 1.59
C ALA A 19 0.83 -13.29 2.37
N TYR A 20 0.11 -13.93 3.28
CA TYR A 20 -0.90 -13.25 4.11
C TYR A 20 -0.30 -12.09 4.91
N VAL A 21 0.84 -12.30 5.59
CA VAL A 21 1.50 -11.24 6.37
C VAL A 21 1.99 -10.11 5.48
N TYR A 22 2.52 -10.41 4.30
CA TYR A 22 2.96 -9.39 3.34
C TYR A 22 1.80 -8.50 2.86
N TYR A 23 0.64 -9.10 2.58
CA TYR A 23 -0.55 -8.36 2.13
C TYR A 23 -1.33 -7.70 3.27
N ALA A 24 -1.39 -8.32 4.45
CA ALA A 24 -2.07 -7.79 5.63
C ALA A 24 -1.18 -6.83 6.43
N GLN A 25 -0.03 -6.42 5.89
CA GLN A 25 0.82 -5.44 6.54
C GLN A 25 0.15 -4.06 6.40
N SER A 26 -0.27 -3.51 7.55
CA SER A 26 -0.65 -2.10 7.64
C SER A 26 0.50 -1.24 7.11
N GLN A 27 0.19 -0.33 6.21
CA GLN A 27 1.13 0.65 5.72
C GLN A 27 0.75 2.03 6.26
N ASP A 28 1.75 2.78 6.70
CA ASP A 28 1.55 4.17 7.08
C ASP A 28 1.74 5.04 5.83
N VAL A 29 0.85 6.00 5.64
CA VAL A 29 0.96 6.99 4.56
C VAL A 29 2.10 7.95 4.90
N ASN A 30 3.14 7.97 4.05
CA ASN A 30 4.24 8.90 4.19
C ASN A 30 4.03 10.14 3.32
N VAL A 31 3.36 11.12 3.92
CA VAL A 31 3.03 12.41 3.29
C VAL A 31 4.27 13.19 2.81
N GLU A 32 5.47 12.89 3.30
CA GLU A 32 6.71 13.50 2.80
C GLU A 32 7.10 13.02 1.40
N LEU A 33 6.64 11.82 1.02
CA LEU A 33 6.92 11.26 -0.29
C LEU A 33 6.03 11.88 -1.36
N MET A 34 4.82 12.35 -1.01
CA MET A 34 3.78 12.91 -1.91
C MET A 34 4.37 13.72 -3.08
N PRO A 35 4.00 13.40 -4.34
CA PRO A 35 4.62 14.02 -5.50
C PRO A 35 4.35 15.53 -5.49
N PRO A 36 5.30 16.37 -5.93
CA PRO A 36 5.14 17.83 -5.89
C PRO A 36 3.98 18.33 -6.76
N GLU A 37 3.52 17.53 -7.71
CA GLU A 37 2.35 17.77 -8.55
C GLU A 37 1.68 16.45 -8.92
N PHE A 38 0.35 16.46 -9.09
CA PHE A 38 -0.40 15.31 -9.61
C PHE A 38 -1.74 15.76 -10.24
N THR A 39 -2.34 14.87 -11.03
CA THR A 39 -3.64 15.14 -11.67
C THR A 39 -4.79 14.76 -10.74
N LEU A 40 -5.62 15.74 -10.41
CA LEU A 40 -6.87 15.57 -9.68
C LEU A 40 -8.03 15.98 -10.59
N CYS A 41 -8.92 15.04 -10.91
CA CYS A 41 -10.10 15.28 -11.75
C CYS A 41 -9.78 15.94 -13.11
N GLY A 42 -8.63 15.62 -13.71
CA GLY A 42 -8.17 16.20 -14.99
C GLY A 42 -7.47 17.56 -14.89
N LYS A 43 -7.35 18.13 -13.69
CA LYS A 43 -6.56 19.33 -13.40
C LYS A 43 -5.24 18.92 -12.74
N VAL A 44 -4.12 19.47 -13.19
CA VAL A 44 -2.85 19.34 -12.46
C VAL A 44 -2.88 20.28 -11.26
N ILE A 45 -2.60 19.75 -10.08
CA ILE A 45 -2.47 20.52 -8.84
C ILE A 45 -1.04 20.42 -8.31
N THR A 46 -0.55 21.51 -7.70
CA THR A 46 0.81 21.64 -7.16
C THR A 46 0.78 21.99 -5.67
N ARG A 47 1.94 22.02 -5.01
CA ARG A 47 2.06 22.32 -3.56
C ARG A 47 1.47 23.66 -3.12
N GLU A 48 1.34 24.60 -4.05
CA GLU A 48 0.79 25.93 -3.81
C GLU A 48 -0.75 25.96 -3.89
N ASP A 49 -1.37 24.95 -4.49
CA ASP A 49 -2.83 24.86 -4.61
C ASP A 49 -3.48 24.47 -3.28
N VAL A 50 -4.65 25.05 -3.02
CA VAL A 50 -5.44 24.77 -1.80
C VAL A 50 -5.83 23.30 -1.74
N GLU A 51 -6.20 22.72 -2.89
CA GLU A 51 -6.59 21.33 -3.03
C GLU A 51 -5.45 20.37 -2.65
N TYR A 52 -4.20 20.72 -3.00
CA TYR A 52 -3.04 19.93 -2.60
C TYR A 52 -2.86 19.95 -1.10
N VAL A 53 -2.93 21.13 -0.48
CA VAL A 53 -2.77 21.31 0.96
C VAL A 53 -3.86 20.55 1.72
N GLU A 54 -5.10 20.59 1.23
CA GLU A 54 -6.23 19.87 1.83
C GLU A 54 -6.00 18.35 1.80
N ILE A 55 -5.62 17.78 0.65
CA ILE A 55 -5.30 16.35 0.53
C ILE A 55 -4.14 15.99 1.45
N ARG A 56 -3.09 16.80 1.47
CA ARG A 56 -1.91 16.59 2.33
C ARG A 56 -2.29 16.55 3.80
N ASN A 57 -3.16 17.46 4.24
CA ASN A 57 -3.63 17.52 5.62
C ASN A 57 -4.51 16.31 5.96
N TRP A 58 -5.45 15.97 5.09
CA TRP A 58 -6.31 14.80 5.27
C TRP A 58 -5.49 13.50 5.40
N LEU A 59 -4.50 13.30 4.52
CA LEU A 59 -3.56 12.17 4.61
C LEU A 59 -2.71 12.22 5.89
N SER A 60 -2.34 13.41 6.35
CA SER A 60 -1.56 13.59 7.59
C SER A 60 -2.36 13.29 8.86
N GLU A 61 -3.67 13.55 8.85
CA GLU A 61 -4.58 13.25 9.96
C GLU A 61 -4.97 11.77 9.99
N ASN A 62 -4.94 11.11 8.83
CA ASN A 62 -5.33 9.72 8.65
C ASN A 62 -4.12 8.88 8.21
N LYS A 63 -2.99 8.93 8.93
CA LYS A 63 -1.77 8.22 8.51
C LYS A 63 -1.84 6.69 8.63
N SER A 64 -2.67 6.19 9.53
CA SER A 64 -2.74 4.77 9.89
C SER A 64 -4.05 4.13 9.41
N GLY A 65 -4.10 2.80 9.47
CA GLY A 65 -5.30 2.05 9.05
C GLY A 65 -5.43 1.88 7.54
N TRP A 66 -4.36 2.15 6.79
CA TRP A 66 -4.26 1.79 5.39
C TRP A 66 -3.72 0.37 5.28
N ASP A 67 -4.57 -0.52 4.79
CA ASP A 67 -4.18 -1.88 4.44
C ASP A 67 -4.07 -1.98 2.91
N ILE A 68 -3.16 -2.85 2.43
CA ILE A 68 -3.10 -3.18 1.02
C ILE A 68 -4.35 -4.00 0.67
N ASP A 69 -5.39 -3.33 0.20
CA ASP A 69 -6.58 -4.01 -0.29
C ASP A 69 -6.30 -4.66 -1.67
N TRP A 70 -6.42 -5.98 -1.73
CA TRP A 70 -6.33 -6.78 -2.95
C TRP A 70 -7.40 -6.41 -3.99
N ASN A 71 -8.49 -5.76 -3.57
CA ASN A 71 -9.60 -5.33 -4.41
C ASN A 71 -9.51 -3.88 -4.90
N THR A 72 -8.51 -3.11 -4.47
CA THR A 72 -8.36 -1.72 -4.92
C THR A 72 -7.15 -1.62 -5.85
N PRO A 73 -7.29 -1.93 -7.14
CA PRO A 73 -6.22 -1.76 -8.11
C PRO A 73 -5.94 -0.27 -8.30
N ILE A 74 -4.86 0.22 -7.73
CA ILE A 74 -4.30 1.52 -8.11
C ILE A 74 -3.62 1.32 -9.46
N ALA A 75 -4.17 1.99 -10.47
CA ALA A 75 -3.73 2.09 -11.87
C ALA A 75 -2.26 1.70 -12.14
N GLY A 76 -1.98 0.39 -12.21
CA GLY A 76 -0.71 -0.16 -12.69
C GLY A 76 0.53 0.02 -11.82
N LEU A 77 0.42 0.49 -10.56
CA LEU A 77 1.57 0.66 -9.67
C LEU A 77 1.51 -0.31 -8.49
N LEU A 78 2.51 -1.20 -8.40
CA LEU A 78 2.75 -2.02 -7.22
C LEU A 78 3.17 -1.11 -6.07
N TYR A 79 2.47 -1.17 -4.94
CA TYR A 79 2.98 -0.61 -3.70
C TYR A 79 4.27 -1.34 -3.31
N SER A 80 5.39 -0.62 -3.33
CA SER A 80 6.60 -1.02 -2.60
C SER A 80 6.52 -0.43 -1.20
N TYR A 81 6.84 -1.22 -0.18
CA TYR A 81 6.98 -0.69 1.18
C TYR A 81 8.24 0.20 1.29
N PRO A 82 8.15 1.41 1.89
CA PRO A 82 6.93 2.07 2.38
C PRO A 82 6.09 2.70 1.25
N SER A 83 4.77 2.59 1.35
CA SER A 83 3.83 3.25 0.44
C SER A 83 3.88 4.77 0.56
N TYR A 84 3.55 5.42 -0.56
CA TYR A 84 3.10 6.81 -0.57
C TYR A 84 1.86 7.01 0.29
#